data_AF-A0A925MN99-F1
#
_entry.id   AF-A0A925MN99-F1
#
_cell.length_a   1.000
_cell.length_b   1.000
_cell.length_c   1.000
_cell.angle_alpha   90.00
_cell.angle_beta   90.00
_cell.angle_gamma   90.00
#
_symmetry.space_group_name_H-M   'P 1'
#
loop_
_entity.id
_entity.type
_entity.pdbx_description
1 polymer ?
#
loop_
_entity_poly.entity_id
_entity_poly.type
_entity_poly.pdbx_seq_one_letter_code
_entity_poly.pdbx_strand_id
1 'polypeptide(L)'
;MTSLSSEFPLPPAPGPSALGPLLTSIQSPDDLKNLSEDQLPGLAKEIRDSLISCLSITGGHLGPNLGVVELSIALHRVFSTPADKFVFDVAHQGYVHKMLTGRASRIDTIRTYK
;
A
#
# COMPACT_ATOMS: atom_id res chain seq x y z
N MET A 1 -47.92 -10.46 -1.10
CA MET A 1 -47.05 -9.26 -1.15
C MET A 1 -46.55 -9.00 0.26
N THR A 2 -45.42 -9.56 0.62
CA THR A 2 -44.76 -9.28 1.89
C THR A 2 -43.32 -8.94 1.54
N SER A 3 -43.01 -7.64 1.61
CA SER A 3 -41.71 -7.07 1.26
C SER A 3 -40.69 -7.48 2.32
N LEU A 4 -39.77 -8.38 1.95
CA LEU A 4 -38.57 -8.66 2.73
C LEU A 4 -37.56 -7.54 2.45
N SER A 5 -37.61 -6.47 3.25
CA SER A 5 -36.51 -5.53 3.38
C SER A 5 -35.42 -6.17 4.24
N SER A 6 -34.57 -6.99 3.61
CA SER A 6 -33.32 -7.42 4.21
C SER A 6 -32.34 -6.25 4.17
N GLU A 7 -32.30 -5.45 5.24
CA GLU A 7 -31.16 -4.58 5.49
C GLU A 7 -29.97 -5.49 5.82
N PHE A 8 -29.18 -5.81 4.80
CA PHE A 8 -27.86 -6.37 5.02
C PHE A 8 -27.04 -5.28 5.73
N PRO A 9 -26.60 -5.48 6.98
CA PRO A 9 -25.76 -4.50 7.64
C PRO A 9 -24.52 -4.31 6.77
N LEU A 10 -24.20 -3.05 6.45
CA LEU A 10 -22.96 -2.72 5.78
C LEU A 10 -21.81 -3.36 6.58
N PRO A 11 -20.87 -4.06 5.92
CA PRO A 11 -19.71 -4.59 6.62
C PRO A 11 -19.05 -3.46 7.41
N PRO A 12 -18.58 -3.71 8.65
CA PRO A 12 -17.87 -2.71 9.41
C PRO A 12 -16.74 -2.15 8.54
N ALA A 13 -16.53 -0.83 8.60
CA ALA A 13 -15.41 -0.20 7.93
C ALA A 13 -14.13 -0.99 8.26
N PRO A 14 -13.24 -1.24 7.27
CA PRO A 14 -12.00 -1.94 7.54
C PRO A 14 -11.35 -1.39 8.80
N GLY A 15 -11.00 -2.27 9.73
CA GLY A 15 -10.01 -1.90 10.75
C GLY A 15 -8.74 -1.40 10.05
N PRO A 16 -7.90 -0.61 10.75
CA PRO A 16 -6.68 -0.07 10.16
C PRO A 16 -5.92 -1.20 9.46
N SER A 17 -5.59 -0.98 8.17
CA SER A 17 -4.78 -1.94 7.40
C SER A 17 -3.60 -2.32 8.27
N ALA A 18 -3.47 -3.60 8.62
CA ALA A 18 -2.48 -4.05 9.59
C ALA A 18 -1.09 -3.81 9.00
N LEU A 19 -0.50 -2.65 9.29
CA LEU A 19 0.85 -2.31 8.92
C LEU A 19 1.78 -3.14 9.79
N GLY A 20 2.63 -3.94 9.16
CA GLY A 20 3.68 -4.65 9.88
C GLY A 20 4.73 -3.68 10.44
N PRO A 21 5.61 -4.17 11.33
CA PRO A 21 6.61 -3.36 12.00
C PRO A 21 7.60 -2.69 11.05
N LEU A 22 8.03 -3.37 9.98
CA LEU A 22 8.98 -2.80 9.01
C LEU A 22 8.30 -1.71 8.17
N LEU A 23 7.10 -1.96 7.66
CA LEU A 23 6.37 -0.98 6.86
C LEU A 23 5.98 0.25 7.69
N THR A 24 5.71 0.07 8.98
CA THR A 24 5.42 1.18 9.91
C THR A 24 6.63 2.05 10.17
N SER A 25 7.85 1.50 10.15
CA SER A 25 9.07 2.30 10.35
C SER A 25 9.46 3.15 9.13
N ILE A 26 8.91 2.86 7.94
CA ILE A 26 9.18 3.63 6.72
C ILE A 26 8.26 4.86 6.66
N GLN A 27 8.79 6.04 6.99
CA GLN A 27 8.11 7.33 6.88
C GLN A 27 8.60 8.15 5.68
N SER A 28 9.75 7.77 5.12
CA SER A 28 10.39 8.41 3.98
C SER A 28 11.19 7.40 3.14
N PRO A 29 11.55 7.73 1.88
CA PRO A 29 12.45 6.89 1.08
C PRO A 29 13.80 6.62 1.73
N ASP A 30 14.32 7.55 2.54
CA ASP A 30 15.62 7.40 3.18
C ASP A 30 15.60 6.34 4.31
N ASP A 31 14.47 6.15 4.97
CA ASP A 31 14.31 5.05 5.94
C ASP A 31 14.52 3.68 5.29
N LEU A 32 14.15 3.56 4.01
CA LEU A 32 14.29 2.34 3.23
C LEU A 32 15.76 1.97 2.99
N LYS A 33 16.63 2.99 2.84
CA LYS A 33 18.07 2.81 2.62
C LYS A 33 18.76 2.27 3.87
N ASN A 34 18.21 2.56 5.06
CA ASN A 34 18.73 2.13 6.35
C ASN A 34 18.38 0.67 6.70
N LEU A 35 17.46 0.04 5.97
CA LEU A 35 17.16 -1.38 6.17
C LEU A 35 18.31 -2.27 5.69
N SER A 36 18.59 -3.35 6.40
CA SER A 36 19.51 -4.38 5.92
C SER A 36 18.88 -5.20 4.79
N GLU A 37 19.69 -5.85 3.97
CA GLU A 37 19.19 -6.61 2.81
C GLU A 37 18.28 -7.78 3.21
N ASP A 38 18.55 -8.42 4.34
CA ASP A 38 17.75 -9.51 4.91
C ASP A 38 16.36 -9.06 5.41
N GLN A 39 16.18 -7.76 5.67
CA GLN A 39 14.88 -7.20 6.05
C GLN A 39 13.98 -6.95 4.83
N LEU A 40 14.53 -6.84 3.62
CA LEU A 40 13.76 -6.49 2.41
C LEU A 40 12.68 -7.50 2.04
N PRO A 41 12.91 -8.83 2.10
CA PRO A 41 11.84 -9.81 1.87
C PRO A 41 10.70 -9.68 2.88
N GLY A 42 11.03 -9.35 4.14
CA GLY A 42 10.05 -9.10 5.19
C GLY A 42 9.20 -7.88 4.88
N LEU A 43 9.84 -6.76 4.51
CA LEU A 43 9.12 -5.55 4.09
C LEU A 43 8.22 -5.79 2.88
N ALA A 44 8.72 -6.50 1.86
CA ALA A 44 7.93 -6.82 0.68
C ALA A 44 6.69 -7.65 1.03
N LYS A 45 6.82 -8.59 1.99
CA LYS A 45 5.68 -9.34 2.53
C LYS A 45 4.67 -8.43 3.20
N GLU A 46 5.10 -7.56 4.10
CA GLU A 46 4.19 -6.64 4.81
C GLU A 46 3.45 -5.70 3.85
N ILE A 47 4.11 -5.21 2.81
CA ILE A 47 3.47 -4.40 1.75
C ILE A 47 2.39 -5.21 1.02
N ARG A 48 2.68 -6.45 0.62
CA ARG A 48 1.70 -7.31 -0.05
C ARG A 48 0.51 -7.60 0.85
N ASP A 49 0.74 -7.92 2.12
CA ASP A 49 -0.32 -8.19 3.09
C ASP A 49 -1.21 -6.96 3.29
N SER A 50 -0.61 -5.76 3.43
CA SER A 50 -1.36 -4.51 3.54
C SER A 50 -2.17 -4.19 2.28
N LEU A 51 -1.60 -4.37 1.09
CA LEU A 51 -2.31 -4.20 -0.18
C LEU A 51 -3.51 -5.14 -0.32
N ILE A 52 -3.33 -6.44 -0.01
CA ILE A 52 -4.41 -7.43 -0.06
C ILE A 52 -5.51 -7.06 0.94
N SER A 53 -5.13 -6.73 2.18
CA SER A 53 -6.07 -6.33 3.22
C SER A 53 -6.89 -5.10 2.79
N CYS A 54 -6.23 -4.04 2.32
CA CYS A 54 -6.87 -2.80 1.92
C CYS A 54 -7.79 -2.97 0.70
N LEU A 55 -7.28 -3.60 -0.37
CA LEU A 55 -7.97 -3.67 -1.66
C LEU A 55 -9.02 -4.77 -1.73
N SER A 56 -8.99 -5.74 -0.80
CA SER A 56 -10.08 -6.72 -0.65
C SER A 56 -11.41 -6.06 -0.25
N ILE A 57 -11.35 -4.89 0.38
CA ILE A 57 -12.54 -4.18 0.88
C ILE A 57 -12.87 -2.97 0.00
N THR A 58 -11.87 -2.15 -0.34
CA THR A 58 -12.06 -0.92 -1.12
C THR A 58 -12.14 -1.15 -2.64
N GLY A 59 -11.72 -2.33 -3.12
CA GLY A 59 -11.51 -2.60 -4.54
C GLY A 59 -10.31 -1.83 -5.13
N GLY A 60 -9.99 -2.08 -6.39
CA GLY A 60 -8.90 -1.39 -7.10
C GLY A 60 -7.92 -2.32 -7.80
N HIS A 61 -6.77 -1.78 -8.21
CA HIS A 61 -5.80 -2.46 -9.08
C HIS A 61 -4.81 -3.32 -8.28
N LEU A 62 -5.30 -4.41 -7.69
CA LEU A 62 -4.47 -5.29 -6.85
C LEU A 62 -3.30 -5.93 -7.63
N GLY A 63 -3.59 -6.59 -8.76
CA GLY A 63 -2.59 -7.32 -9.55
C GLY A 63 -1.36 -6.49 -9.94
N PRO A 64 -1.53 -5.31 -10.57
CA PRO A 64 -0.41 -4.44 -10.93
C PRO A 64 0.43 -3.99 -9.72
N ASN A 65 -0.19 -3.68 -8.57
CA ASN A 65 0.56 -3.25 -7.39
C ASN A 65 1.35 -4.40 -6.76
N LEU A 66 0.81 -5.62 -6.76
CA LEU A 66 1.54 -6.79 -6.29
C LEU A 66 2.78 -7.07 -7.16
N GLY A 67 2.69 -6.85 -8.47
CA GLY A 67 3.80 -7.10 -9.40
C GLY A 67 4.96 -6.09 -9.35
N VAL A 68 4.78 -4.94 -8.69
CA VAL A 68 5.80 -3.87 -8.62
C VAL A 68 6.36 -3.64 -7.21
N VAL A 69 6.09 -4.52 -6.25
CA VAL A 69 6.52 -4.35 -4.86
C VAL A 69 8.05 -4.28 -4.77
N GLU A 70 8.73 -5.31 -5.26
CA GLU A 70 10.18 -5.44 -5.21
C GLU A 70 10.85 -4.37 -6.08
N LEU A 71 10.28 -4.09 -7.26
CA LEU A 71 10.75 -3.02 -8.14
C LEU A 71 10.71 -1.66 -7.42
N SER A 72 9.60 -1.34 -6.76
CA SER A 72 9.45 -0.07 -6.06
C SER A 72 10.43 0.04 -4.90
N ILE A 73 10.64 -1.04 -4.14
CA ILE A 73 11.65 -1.07 -3.07
C ILE A 73 13.04 -0.81 -3.65
N ALA A 74 13.42 -1.52 -4.71
CA ALA A 74 14.72 -1.38 -5.35
C ALA A 74 14.96 0.05 -5.86
N LEU A 75 13.96 0.63 -6.53
CA LEU A 75 14.03 2.01 -7.02
C LEU A 75 14.27 3.01 -5.89
N HIS A 76 13.51 2.94 -4.79
CA HIS A 76 13.68 3.85 -3.65
C HIS A 76 14.97 3.63 -2.85
N ARG A 77 15.59 2.45 -2.93
CA ARG A 77 16.91 2.21 -2.34
C ARG A 77 18.05 2.77 -3.21
N VAL A 78 17.95 2.64 -4.53
CA VAL A 78 19.00 3.04 -5.47
C VAL A 78 18.98 4.54 -5.76
N PHE A 79 17.80 5.11 -5.96
CA PHE A 79 17.63 6.52 -6.29
C PHE A 79 17.18 7.33 -5.08
N SER A 80 17.33 8.65 -5.16
CA SER A 80 17.00 9.58 -4.08
C SER A 80 15.82 10.46 -4.46
N THR A 81 14.60 10.00 -4.17
CA THR A 81 13.39 10.83 -4.33
C THR A 81 13.24 11.78 -3.13
N PRO A 82 12.84 13.06 -3.32
CA PRO A 82 12.28 13.65 -4.53
C PRO A 82 13.29 14.32 -5.49
N ALA A 83 14.61 14.22 -5.25
CA ALA A 83 15.61 14.80 -6.17
C ALA A 83 15.55 14.10 -7.54
N ASP A 84 15.65 12.77 -7.53
CA ASP A 84 15.33 11.92 -8.67
C ASP A 84 13.81 11.86 -8.88
N LYS A 85 13.39 11.88 -10.14
CA LYS A 85 11.97 11.92 -10.51
C LYS A 85 11.51 10.56 -11.01
N PHE A 86 10.54 9.98 -10.31
CA PHE A 86 9.84 8.78 -10.78
C PHE A 86 8.56 9.16 -11.48
N VAL A 87 8.35 8.58 -12.66
CA VAL A 87 7.12 8.68 -13.43
C VAL A 87 6.57 7.27 -13.60
N PHE A 88 5.37 7.03 -13.09
CA PHE A 88 4.66 5.77 -13.25
C PHE A 88 3.66 5.94 -14.40
N ASP A 89 3.90 5.26 -15.53
CA ASP A 89 3.02 5.29 -16.70
C ASP A 89 1.73 4.52 -16.40
N VAL A 90 0.59 5.21 -16.42
CA VAL A 90 -0.67 4.79 -15.76
C VAL A 90 -0.54 4.81 -14.23
N ALA A 91 -1.46 5.52 -13.55
CA ALA A 91 -1.35 5.76 -12.11
C ALA A 91 -1.68 4.52 -11.23
N HIS A 92 -2.08 3.40 -11.83
CA HIS A 92 -2.72 2.29 -11.12
C HIS A 92 -1.75 1.42 -10.30
N GLN A 93 -0.47 1.40 -10.64
CA GLN A 93 0.61 0.69 -9.91
C GLN A 93 1.39 1.61 -8.95
N GLY A 94 0.87 2.81 -8.67
CA GLY A 94 1.54 3.78 -7.81
C GLY A 94 1.32 3.57 -6.31
N TYR A 95 0.64 2.50 -5.85
CA TYR A 95 0.25 2.39 -4.43
C TYR A 95 1.44 2.04 -3.55
N VAL A 96 2.31 1.15 -4.01
CA VAL A 96 3.55 0.81 -3.28
C VAL A 96 4.42 2.05 -3.11
N HIS A 97 4.57 2.86 -4.16
CA HIS A 97 5.27 4.14 -4.06
C HIS A 97 4.64 5.08 -3.02
N LYS A 98 3.31 5.18 -2.94
CA LYS A 98 2.63 5.98 -1.91
C LYS A 98 2.98 5.47 -0.50
N MET A 99 2.94 4.16 -0.29
CA MET A 99 3.27 3.55 1.00
C MET A 99 4.70 3.87 1.43
N LEU A 100 5.68 3.71 0.53
CA LEU A 100 7.11 3.97 0.80
C LEU A 100 7.49 5.47 0.93
N THR A 101 6.53 6.37 0.72
CA THR A 101 6.73 7.83 0.80
C THR A 101 5.86 8.46 1.88
N GLY A 102 5.73 7.77 3.02
CA GLY A 102 5.05 8.29 4.21
C GLY A 102 3.52 8.29 4.15
N ARG A 103 2.92 7.56 3.19
CA ARG A 103 1.45 7.47 3.05
C ARG A 103 0.89 6.08 3.33
N ALA A 104 1.68 5.18 3.93
CA ALA A 104 1.26 3.82 4.26
C ALA A 104 0.03 3.79 5.21
N SER A 105 0.03 4.62 6.26
CA SER A 105 -1.07 4.73 7.23
C SER A 105 -2.38 5.26 6.67
N ARG A 106 -2.38 5.76 5.44
CA ARG A 106 -3.55 6.33 4.76
C ARG A 106 -3.99 5.50 3.56
N ILE A 107 -3.41 4.31 3.37
CA ILE A 107 -3.65 3.51 2.17
C ILE A 107 -5.10 3.02 2.10
N ASP A 108 -5.72 2.79 3.24
CA ASP A 108 -7.14 2.45 3.43
C ASP A 108 -8.11 3.55 2.94
N THR A 109 -7.67 4.81 2.94
CA THR A 109 -8.45 5.94 2.39
C THR A 109 -8.27 6.14 0.88
N ILE A 110 -7.59 5.24 0.19
CA ILE A 110 -7.33 5.42 -1.24
C ILE A 110 -8.65 5.38 -2.04
N ARG A 111 -8.81 6.34 -2.97
CA ARG A 111 -10.00 6.50 -3.82
C ARG A 111 -11.31 6.79 -3.07
N THR A 112 -11.27 7.11 -1.78
CA THR A 112 -12.45 7.59 -1.06
C THR A 112 -12.48 9.12 -1.08
N TYR A 113 -13.69 9.68 -1.15
CA TYR A 113 -13.96 11.10 -0.99
C TYR A 113 -14.65 11.29 0.37
N LYS A 114 -14.27 12.33 1.12
CA LYS A 114 -14.97 12.75 2.33
C LYS A 114 -15.95 13.86 2.00
#